data_AF-A0A4Q3A5Y7-F1
#
_entry.id   AF-A0A4Q3A5Y7-F1
#
_cell.length_a   1.000
_cell.length_b   1.000
_cell.length_c   1.000
_cell.angle_alpha   90.00
_cell.angle_beta   90.00
_cell.angle_gamma   90.00
#
_symmetry.space_group_name_H-M   'P 1'
#
loop_
_entity.id
_entity.type
_entity.pdbx_description
1 polymer ?
#
loop_
_entity_poly.entity_id
_entity_poly.type
_entity_poly.pdbx_seq_one_letter_code
_entity_poly.pdbx_strand_id
1 'polypeptide(L)'
;MLPFQGIQRIYFLVIVLFSAVPAFAKSRFYLKPSVGIGASSIISNYKDADPDVNKTRQVLSYQIIAGIGYRINKLQIESGIGIMKTGVRGVGYVSGIIEFSKINYHDNFYYAALPLRLGYEFNLTPKLSLQPAIGALFTYNMRGPLGGRIRSIPPHNVWGEVRVNANYQIGKLLTCLLGPPFNVCFLT
;
A
#
# COMPACT_ATOMS: atom_id res chain seq x y z
N MET A 1 -17.25 13.16 -40.45
CA MET A 1 -16.33 13.23 -39.29
C MET A 1 -16.62 12.01 -38.41
N LEU A 2 -15.70 11.04 -38.38
CA LEU A 2 -15.94 9.70 -37.79
C LEU A 2 -15.16 9.52 -36.47
N PRO A 3 -15.83 9.37 -35.31
CA PRO A 3 -15.21 9.04 -34.02
C PRO A 3 -14.87 7.54 -33.85
N PHE A 4 -14.95 6.72 -34.90
CA PHE A 4 -14.88 5.26 -34.82
C PHE A 4 -13.47 4.66 -34.67
N GLN A 5 -12.39 5.43 -34.83
CA GLN A 5 -11.03 4.90 -34.79
C GLN A 5 -10.48 4.64 -33.38
N GLY A 6 -11.05 5.26 -32.33
CA GLY A 6 -10.58 5.08 -30.95
C GLY A 6 -10.97 3.73 -30.34
N ILE A 7 -12.19 3.27 -30.64
CA ILE A 7 -12.77 2.06 -30.04
C ILE A 7 -12.06 0.79 -30.53
N GLN A 8 -11.70 0.72 -31.82
CA GLN A 8 -10.99 -0.43 -32.38
C GLN A 8 -9.59 -0.64 -31.78
N ARG A 9 -8.90 0.44 -31.39
CA ARG A 9 -7.57 0.36 -30.75
C ARG A 9 -7.64 -0.26 -29.35
N ILE A 10 -8.70 0.04 -28.60
CA ILE A 10 -8.91 -0.51 -27.25
C ILE A 10 -9.17 -2.01 -27.33
N TYR A 11 -10.03 -2.46 -28.24
CA TYR A 11 -10.30 -3.89 -28.43
C TYR A 11 -9.06 -4.66 -28.87
N PHE A 12 -8.28 -4.11 -29.80
CA PHE A 12 -7.01 -4.72 -30.21
C PHE A 12 -6.04 -4.88 -29.04
N LEU A 13 -5.89 -3.83 -28.22
CA LEU A 13 -5.03 -3.86 -27.05
C LEU A 13 -5.52 -4.86 -26.00
N VAL A 14 -6.83 -4.96 -25.75
CA VAL A 14 -7.42 -5.96 -24.86
C VAL A 14 -7.18 -7.37 -25.42
N ILE A 15 -7.37 -7.62 -26.71
CA ILE A 15 -7.13 -8.94 -27.32
C ILE A 15 -5.66 -9.34 -27.21
N VAL A 16 -4.72 -8.41 -27.44
CA VAL A 16 -3.27 -8.66 -27.29
C VAL A 16 -2.90 -8.93 -25.83
N LEU A 17 -3.51 -8.21 -24.87
CA LEU A 17 -3.30 -8.49 -23.44
C LEU A 17 -3.88 -9.85 -23.04
N PHE A 18 -5.03 -10.25 -23.61
CA PHE A 18 -5.66 -11.54 -23.32
C PHE A 18 -4.97 -12.72 -24.00
N SER A 19 -4.36 -12.53 -25.18
CA SER A 19 -3.61 -13.59 -25.87
C SER A 19 -2.28 -13.93 -25.19
N ALA A 20 -1.77 -13.05 -24.31
CA ALA A 20 -0.61 -13.35 -23.48
C ALA A 20 -0.93 -14.28 -22.28
N VAL A 21 -2.21 -14.38 -21.87
CA VAL A 21 -2.65 -15.14 -20.68
C VAL A 21 -2.28 -16.63 -20.70
N PRO A 22 -2.37 -17.38 -21.82
CA PRO A 22 -1.99 -18.80 -21.85
C PRO A 22 -0.47 -19.02 -21.69
N ALA A 23 0.36 -18.09 -22.20
CA ALA A 23 1.80 -18.13 -22.00
C ALA A 23 2.14 -17.97 -20.51
N PHE A 24 1.33 -17.16 -19.81
CA PHE A 24 1.45 -16.97 -18.37
C PHE A 24 1.05 -18.19 -17.53
N ALA A 25 0.30 -19.17 -18.06
CA ALA A 25 -0.12 -20.35 -17.28
C ALA A 25 0.96 -21.43 -17.14
N LYS A 26 1.93 -21.49 -18.08
CA LYS A 26 3.13 -22.36 -17.95
C LYS A 26 4.22 -21.70 -17.12
N SER A 27 4.34 -20.39 -17.25
CA SER A 27 5.24 -19.60 -16.43
C SER A 27 4.63 -19.46 -15.04
N ARG A 28 5.40 -19.58 -13.97
CA ARG A 28 4.87 -19.50 -12.60
C ARG A 28 4.51 -18.06 -12.17
N PHE A 29 4.11 -17.23 -13.13
CA PHE A 29 3.70 -15.85 -12.94
C PHE A 29 2.25 -15.80 -12.47
N TYR A 30 1.94 -14.81 -11.64
CA TYR A 30 0.58 -14.55 -11.17
C TYR A 30 0.35 -13.05 -11.03
N LEU A 31 -0.90 -12.65 -11.22
CA LEU A 31 -1.39 -11.31 -10.89
C LEU A 31 -2.12 -11.36 -9.56
N LYS A 32 -1.92 -10.34 -8.73
CA LYS A 32 -2.46 -10.26 -7.38
C LYS A 32 -2.98 -8.86 -7.10
N PRO A 33 -4.19 -8.52 -7.57
CA PRO A 33 -4.87 -7.32 -7.10
C PRO A 33 -5.18 -7.49 -5.59
N SER A 34 -4.98 -6.42 -4.83
CA SER A 34 -5.23 -6.41 -3.39
C SER A 34 -5.78 -5.06 -2.94
N VAL A 35 -6.71 -5.12 -1.99
CA VAL A 35 -7.25 -3.96 -1.28
C VAL A 35 -7.05 -4.21 0.20
N GLY A 36 -6.51 -3.23 0.91
CA GLY A 36 -6.25 -3.27 2.34
C GLY A 36 -6.90 -2.07 3.03
N ILE A 37 -7.44 -2.32 4.22
CA ILE A 37 -7.94 -1.29 5.13
C ILE A 37 -7.23 -1.53 6.47
N GLY A 38 -6.83 -0.47 7.15
CA GLY A 38 -6.12 -0.58 8.42
C GLY A 38 -6.12 0.73 9.20
N ALA A 39 -5.38 0.74 10.31
CA ALA A 39 -5.12 1.93 11.09
C ALA A 39 -3.64 2.28 10.99
N SER A 40 -3.34 3.57 10.86
CA SER A 40 -1.97 4.08 10.84
C SER A 40 -1.79 5.13 11.93
N SER A 41 -0.62 5.09 12.58
CA SER A 41 -0.20 6.09 13.56
C SER A 41 1.20 6.54 13.19
N ILE A 42 1.32 7.74 12.64
CA ILE A 42 2.60 8.36 12.35
C ILE A 42 2.99 9.16 13.59
N ILE A 43 4.06 8.73 14.27
CA ILE A 43 4.64 9.50 15.37
C ILE A 43 5.41 10.65 14.73
N SER A 44 4.90 11.87 14.89
CA SER A 44 5.61 13.06 14.47
C SER A 44 6.44 13.55 15.64
N ASN A 45 7.77 13.48 15.52
CA ASN A 45 8.68 14.14 16.45
C ASN A 45 8.71 15.63 16.14
N TYR A 46 7.66 16.37 16.52
CA TYR A 46 7.72 17.82 16.57
C TYR A 46 8.66 18.20 17.71
N LYS A 47 9.95 18.39 17.38
CA LYS A 47 10.99 18.82 18.34
C LYS A 47 10.75 20.24 18.89
N ASP A 48 9.85 21.00 18.28
CA ASP A 48 9.57 22.40 18.61
C ASP A 48 8.16 22.65 19.20
N ALA A 49 7.37 21.60 19.45
CA ALA A 49 6.06 21.73 20.09
C ALA A 49 6.10 21.16 21.52
N ASP A 50 5.63 21.97 22.47
CA ASP A 50 5.45 21.70 23.90
C ASP A 50 5.26 20.20 24.24
N PRO A 51 6.02 19.63 25.21
CA PRO A 51 5.98 18.19 25.55
C PRO A 51 4.58 17.62 25.85
N ASP A 52 3.60 18.45 26.21
CA ASP A 52 2.22 18.03 26.50
C ASP A 52 1.32 17.85 25.27
N VAL A 53 1.80 18.12 24.05
CA VAL A 53 0.96 18.26 22.84
C VAL A 53 0.94 17.02 21.91
N ASN A 54 1.72 15.97 22.20
CA ASN A 54 2.00 14.92 21.20
C ASN A 54 1.12 13.65 21.31
N LYS A 55 -0.20 13.78 21.50
CA LYS A 55 -1.12 12.62 21.33
C LYS A 55 -1.57 12.50 19.87
N THR A 56 -0.79 11.79 19.07
CA THR A 56 -1.22 11.33 17.74
C THR A 56 -2.25 10.22 17.88
N ARG A 57 -3.43 10.41 17.30
CA ARG A 57 -4.48 9.39 17.19
C ARG A 57 -4.34 8.61 15.89
N GLN A 58 -4.75 7.36 15.93
CA GLN A 58 -4.82 6.50 14.76
C GLN A 58 -5.78 7.09 13.71
N VAL A 59 -5.36 7.02 12.44
CA VAL A 59 -6.17 7.40 11.29
C VAL A 59 -6.41 6.17 10.43
N LEU A 60 -7.65 6.05 9.92
CA LEU A 60 -8.01 5.00 8.97
C LEU A 60 -7.17 5.13 7.69
N SER A 61 -6.42 4.08 7.38
CA SER A 61 -5.61 3.95 6.18
C SER A 61 -6.24 2.97 5.20
N TYR A 62 -6.04 3.20 3.91
CA TYR A 62 -6.39 2.23 2.88
C TYR A 62 -5.25 2.08 1.87
N GLN A 63 -5.19 0.93 1.24
CA GLN A 63 -4.19 0.57 0.25
C GLN A 63 -4.85 -0.19 -0.89
N ILE A 64 -4.54 0.18 -2.13
CA ILE A 64 -4.96 -0.55 -3.33
C ILE A 64 -3.69 -0.83 -4.13
N ILE A 65 -3.36 -2.10 -4.35
CA ILE A 65 -2.15 -2.53 -5.07
C ILE A 65 -2.52 -3.55 -6.14
N ALA A 66 -2.02 -3.34 -7.34
CA ALA A 66 -1.93 -4.34 -8.38
C ALA A 66 -0.53 -4.97 -8.36
N GLY A 67 -0.43 -6.19 -7.84
CA GLY A 67 0.81 -6.94 -7.78
C GLY A 67 1.00 -7.88 -8.97
N ILE A 68 2.25 -8.08 -9.37
CA ILE A 68 2.70 -9.17 -10.21
C ILE A 68 3.75 -9.98 -9.43
N GLY A 69 3.68 -11.29 -9.49
CA GLY A 69 4.66 -12.13 -8.83
C GLY A 69 5.06 -13.35 -9.64
N TYR A 70 6.16 -13.95 -9.22
CA TYR A 70 6.72 -15.16 -9.78
C TYR A 70 6.97 -16.17 -8.66
N ARG A 71 6.51 -17.40 -8.87
CA ARG A 71 6.64 -18.49 -7.90
C ARG A 71 7.73 -19.45 -8.34
N ILE A 72 8.67 -19.79 -7.47
CA ILE A 72 9.63 -20.87 -7.67
C ILE A 72 9.40 -21.90 -6.57
N ASN A 73 8.68 -22.97 -6.90
CA ASN A 73 8.24 -23.98 -5.95
C ASN A 73 7.36 -23.35 -4.86
N LYS A 74 7.86 -23.24 -3.62
CA LYS A 74 7.17 -22.58 -2.50
C LYS A 74 7.60 -21.13 -2.31
N LEU A 75 8.71 -20.70 -2.92
CA LEU A 75 9.19 -19.33 -2.83
C LEU A 75 8.42 -18.43 -3.80
N GLN A 76 8.10 -17.22 -3.39
CA GLN A 76 7.37 -16.25 -4.20
C GLN A 76 8.07 -14.90 -4.13
N ILE A 77 8.30 -14.28 -5.29
CA ILE A 77 8.79 -12.91 -5.39
C ILE A 77 7.66 -12.09 -5.98
N GLU A 78 7.30 -10.99 -5.33
CA GLU A 78 6.18 -10.14 -5.73
C GLU A 78 6.63 -8.68 -5.79
N SER A 79 6.24 -7.99 -6.85
CA SER A 79 6.37 -6.55 -7.01
C SER A 79 5.06 -5.98 -7.53
N GLY A 80 4.89 -4.67 -7.59
CA GLY A 80 3.66 -4.10 -8.11
C GLY A 80 3.62 -2.59 -8.01
N ILE A 81 2.44 -2.05 -8.29
CA ILE A 81 2.16 -0.63 -8.17
C ILE A 81 0.83 -0.45 -7.45
N GLY A 82 0.72 0.63 -6.68
CA GLY A 82 -0.50 0.93 -5.97
C GLY A 82 -0.55 2.34 -5.40
N ILE A 83 -1.64 2.60 -4.70
CA ILE A 83 -1.89 3.84 -3.99
C ILE A 83 -2.15 3.50 -2.52
N MET A 84 -1.58 4.27 -1.62
CA MET A 84 -1.76 4.16 -0.20
C MET A 84 -2.20 5.51 0.38
N LYS A 85 -3.28 5.52 1.16
CA LYS A 85 -3.66 6.66 1.98
C LYS A 85 -3.34 6.35 3.43
N THR A 86 -2.67 7.29 4.08
CA THR A 86 -2.46 7.33 5.53
C THR A 86 -2.69 8.77 6.01
N GLY A 87 -2.50 9.04 7.29
CA GLY A 87 -2.70 10.37 7.83
C GLY A 87 -2.24 10.47 9.27
N VAL A 88 -2.34 11.68 9.78
CA VAL A 88 -2.15 11.98 11.19
C VAL A 88 -3.37 12.76 11.70
N ARG A 89 -3.77 12.47 12.93
CA ARG A 89 -4.77 13.24 13.65
C ARG A 89 -4.22 13.54 15.02
N GLY A 90 -4.27 14.79 15.44
CA GLY A 90 -3.79 15.17 16.75
C GLY A 90 -4.49 16.40 17.29
N VAL A 91 -4.10 16.74 18.51
CA VAL A 91 -4.59 17.92 19.22
C VAL A 91 -3.38 18.76 19.55
N GLY A 92 -3.30 19.93 18.95
CA GLY A 92 -2.36 21.00 19.26
C GLY A 92 -2.91 21.91 20.37
N TYR A 93 -2.01 22.51 21.15
CA TYR A 93 -2.32 23.71 21.93
C TYR A 93 -1.46 24.84 21.40
N VAL A 94 -2.08 25.99 21.13
CA VAL A 94 -1.35 27.20 20.77
C VAL A 94 -1.43 28.14 21.97
N SER A 95 -0.28 28.46 22.56
CA SER A 95 -0.20 29.46 23.62
C SER A 95 -0.29 30.84 23.01
N GLY A 96 -1.43 31.50 23.21
CA GLY A 96 -1.48 32.96 23.15
C GLY A 96 -0.93 33.54 24.46
N ILE A 97 -0.62 34.85 24.47
CA ILE A 97 -0.14 35.56 25.67
C ILE A 97 -1.14 35.47 26.85
N ILE A 98 -2.42 35.14 26.59
CA ILE A 98 -3.51 35.16 27.59
C ILE A 98 -4.42 33.92 27.52
N GLU A 99 -4.37 33.09 26.46
CA GLU A 99 -5.33 31.98 26.29
C GLU A 99 -4.73 30.77 25.55
N PHE A 100 -5.06 29.57 26.02
CA PHE A 100 -4.70 28.30 25.38
C PHE A 100 -5.83 27.86 24.44
N SER A 101 -5.64 28.06 23.14
CA SER A 101 -6.59 27.54 22.14
C SER A 101 -6.23 26.10 21.76
N LYS A 102 -7.20 25.19 21.93
CA LYS A 102 -7.10 23.80 21.48
C LYS A 102 -7.36 23.72 19.98
N ILE A 103 -6.37 23.27 19.21
CA ILE A 103 -6.47 23.11 17.75
C ILE A 103 -6.48 21.62 17.41
N ASN A 104 -7.55 21.15 16.80
CA ASN A 104 -7.57 19.80 16.21
C ASN A 104 -6.97 19.89 14.81
N TYR A 105 -5.96 19.07 14.52
CA TYR A 105 -5.42 18.95 13.17
C TYR A 105 -5.69 17.54 12.60
N HIS A 106 -5.96 17.49 11.31
CA HIS A 106 -6.19 16.24 10.58
C HIS A 106 -5.64 16.36 9.17
N ASP A 107 -4.55 15.63 8.92
CA ASP A 107 -3.90 15.60 7.63
C ASP A 107 -3.95 14.21 7.02
N ASN A 108 -4.26 14.18 5.73
CA ASN A 108 -4.28 12.98 4.92
C ASN A 108 -3.15 13.03 3.89
N PHE A 109 -2.41 11.94 3.79
CA PHE A 109 -1.29 11.76 2.88
C PHE A 109 -1.61 10.66 1.89
N TYR A 110 -1.27 10.89 0.63
CA TYR A 110 -1.50 9.98 -0.48
C TYR A 110 -0.16 9.62 -1.07
N TYR A 111 0.12 8.33 -1.16
CA TYR A 111 1.39 7.82 -1.65
C TYR A 111 1.16 6.93 -2.87
N ALA A 112 1.98 7.11 -3.90
CA ALA A 112 2.23 6.06 -4.87
C ALA A 112 3.13 5.02 -4.19
N ALA A 113 2.82 3.74 -4.35
CA ALA A 113 3.44 2.66 -3.59
C ALA A 113 3.96 1.57 -4.53
N LEU A 114 5.21 1.16 -4.33
CA LEU A 114 5.89 0.11 -5.06
C LEU A 114 6.34 -0.96 -4.05
N PRO A 115 5.56 -2.03 -3.83
CA PRO A 115 5.98 -3.12 -2.98
C PRO A 115 7.06 -3.97 -3.66
N LEU A 116 7.97 -4.50 -2.86
CA LEU A 116 8.88 -5.58 -3.22
C LEU A 116 8.88 -6.60 -2.08
N ARG A 117 8.44 -7.83 -2.36
CA ARG A 117 8.18 -8.85 -1.33
C ARG A 117 8.80 -10.18 -1.69
N LEU A 118 9.26 -10.89 -0.67
CA LEU A 118 9.66 -12.28 -0.69
C LEU A 118 8.71 -13.06 0.24
N GLY A 119 7.99 -14.02 -0.32
CA GLY A 119 7.06 -14.88 0.40
C GLY A 119 7.43 -16.35 0.30
N TYR A 120 6.93 -17.13 1.24
CA TYR A 120 7.04 -18.59 1.22
C TYR A 120 5.68 -19.22 1.46
N GLU A 121 5.32 -20.24 0.68
CA GLU A 121 4.02 -20.90 0.75
C GLU A 121 4.09 -22.22 1.54
N PHE A 122 3.31 -22.29 2.61
CA PHE A 122 3.09 -23.47 3.42
C PHE A 122 1.71 -24.05 3.09
N ASN A 123 1.68 -25.15 2.34
CA ASN A 123 0.43 -25.86 2.07
C ASN A 123 -0.01 -26.58 3.35
N LEU A 124 -1.15 -26.18 3.90
CA LEU A 124 -1.77 -26.85 5.05
C LEU A 124 -2.66 -27.99 4.56
N THR A 125 -3.40 -27.74 3.48
CA THR A 125 -4.24 -28.72 2.78
C THR A 125 -4.08 -28.53 1.27
N PRO A 126 -4.66 -29.40 0.43
CA PRO A 126 -4.64 -29.19 -1.02
C PRO A 126 -5.32 -27.89 -1.51
N LYS A 127 -6.15 -27.24 -0.67
CA LYS A 127 -6.86 -26.00 -1.02
C LYS A 127 -6.48 -24.80 -0.15
N LEU A 128 -5.88 -25.03 1.02
CA LEU A 128 -5.53 -23.99 1.98
C LEU A 128 -4.01 -23.93 2.15
N SER A 129 -3.45 -22.75 1.95
CA SER A 129 -2.03 -22.48 2.24
C SER A 129 -1.88 -21.23 3.09
N LEU A 130 -0.79 -21.17 3.86
CA LEU A 130 -0.33 -19.97 4.55
C LEU A 130 0.87 -19.40 3.80
N GLN A 131 0.91 -18.08 3.70
CA GLN A 131 1.96 -17.36 3.01
C GLN A 131 2.47 -16.22 3.89
N PRO A 132 3.41 -16.50 4.80
CA PRO A 132 4.24 -15.45 5.36
C PRO A 132 5.10 -14.81 4.26
N ALA A 133 5.24 -13.49 4.35
CA ALA A 133 6.07 -12.72 3.45
C ALA A 133 6.72 -11.56 4.21
N ILE A 134 7.93 -11.22 3.78
CA ILE A 134 8.66 -10.04 4.21
C ILE A 134 8.98 -9.18 2.99
N GLY A 135 9.12 -7.88 3.17
CA GLY A 135 9.40 -7.00 2.05
C GLY A 135 9.68 -5.58 2.44
N ALA A 136 9.84 -4.77 1.40
CA ALA A 136 9.91 -3.33 1.49
C ALA A 136 8.76 -2.72 0.66
N LEU A 137 8.22 -1.62 1.14
CA LEU A 137 7.25 -0.82 0.41
C LEU A 137 7.87 0.56 0.18
N PHE A 138 8.24 0.84 -1.06
CA PHE A 138 8.73 2.15 -1.46
C PHE A 138 7.53 3.05 -1.72
N THR A 139 7.53 4.23 -1.15
CA THR A 139 6.40 5.16 -1.25
C THR A 139 6.85 6.53 -1.70
N TYR A 140 6.07 7.15 -2.57
CA TYR A 140 6.27 8.51 -3.06
C TYR A 140 5.06 9.37 -2.72
N ASN A 141 5.26 10.47 -2.01
CA ASN A 141 4.18 11.37 -1.62
C ASN A 141 3.65 12.10 -2.86
N MET A 142 2.38 11.86 -3.19
CA MET A 142 1.71 12.43 -4.35
C MET A 142 1.26 13.87 -4.11
N ARG A 143 1.14 14.30 -2.85
CA ARG A 143 0.99 15.72 -2.53
C ARG A 143 2.40 16.30 -2.57
N GLY A 144 2.67 17.16 -3.56
CA GLY A 144 3.89 17.96 -3.58
C GLY A 144 4.05 18.78 -2.29
N PRO A 145 5.18 19.48 -2.09
CA PRO A 145 5.36 20.41 -0.98
C PRO A 145 4.40 21.60 -1.14
N LEU A 146 3.11 21.37 -0.90
CA LEU A 146 2.09 22.40 -0.87
C LEU A 146 2.43 23.27 0.34
N GLY A 147 2.64 24.56 0.09
CA GLY A 147 3.13 25.58 1.03
C GLY A 147 2.25 25.88 2.25
N GLY A 148 1.62 24.87 2.85
CA GLY A 148 1.04 24.91 4.19
C GLY A 148 2.06 24.51 5.26
N ARG A 149 1.82 24.95 6.50
CA ARG A 149 2.75 24.98 7.66
C ARG A 149 3.41 23.66 8.10
N ILE A 150 3.19 22.53 7.41
CA ILE A 150 3.77 21.22 7.74
C ILE A 150 4.90 20.92 6.75
N ARG A 151 6.08 21.48 7.04
CA ARG A 151 7.23 21.52 6.12
C ARG A 151 8.08 20.24 6.06
N SER A 152 7.65 19.10 6.60
CA SER A 152 8.60 18.01 6.90
C SER A 152 8.16 16.59 6.55
N ILE A 153 7.36 16.38 5.50
CA ILE A 153 7.11 15.00 5.03
C ILE A 153 8.07 14.70 3.88
N PRO A 154 8.97 13.72 4.03
CA PRO A 154 9.86 13.32 2.95
C PRO A 154 9.05 12.97 1.69
N PRO A 155 9.51 13.40 0.50
CA PRO A 155 8.86 13.03 -0.75
C PRO A 155 8.90 11.51 -0.99
N HIS A 156 9.88 10.82 -0.41
CA HIS A 156 10.06 9.38 -0.51
C HIS A 156 10.16 8.77 0.89
N ASN A 157 9.52 7.62 1.12
CA ASN A 157 9.71 6.84 2.34
C ASN A 157 9.87 5.36 2.01
N VAL A 158 10.64 4.64 2.81
CA VAL A 158 10.79 3.19 2.74
C VAL A 158 10.14 2.57 3.97
N TRP A 159 9.24 1.62 3.76
CA TRP A 159 8.58 0.90 4.85
C TRP A 159 9.06 -0.55 4.83
N GLY A 160 9.41 -1.08 6.00
CA GLY A 160 9.51 -2.53 6.20
C GLY A 160 8.11 -3.11 6.27
N GLU A 161 7.90 -4.23 5.59
CA GLU A 161 6.61 -4.89 5.51
C GLU A 161 6.72 -6.36 5.92
N VAL A 162 5.82 -6.78 6.80
CA VAL A 162 5.60 -8.19 7.17
C VAL A 162 4.14 -8.52 6.91
N ARG A 163 3.88 -9.63 6.22
CA ARG A 163 2.53 -10.10 5.90
C ARG A 163 2.40 -11.57 6.25
N VAL A 164 1.22 -11.96 6.71
CA VAL A 164 0.83 -13.37 6.82
C VAL A 164 -0.53 -13.50 6.15
N ASN A 165 -0.57 -14.16 4.99
CA ASN A 165 -1.80 -14.39 4.25
C ASN A 165 -2.26 -15.84 4.41
N ALA A 166 -3.55 -16.04 4.63
CA ALA A 166 -4.22 -17.30 4.37
C ALA A 166 -4.74 -17.28 2.93
N ASN A 167 -4.39 -18.32 2.18
CA ASN A 167 -4.74 -18.48 0.78
C ASN A 167 -5.71 -19.65 0.65
N TYR A 168 -6.84 -19.42 -0.01
CA TYR A 168 -7.83 -20.45 -0.31
C TYR A 168 -8.03 -20.59 -1.82
N GLN A 169 -7.73 -21.76 -2.35
CA GLN A 169 -7.80 -22.07 -3.77
C GLN A 169 -9.25 -22.33 -4.20
N ILE A 170 -9.74 -21.50 -5.12
CA ILE A 170 -11.07 -21.60 -5.75
C ILE A 170 -10.87 -22.08 -7.19
N GLY A 171 -10.94 -23.39 -7.40
CA GLY A 171 -10.70 -24.00 -8.71
C GLY A 171 -9.22 -24.01 -9.11
N LYS A 172 -8.93 -24.01 -10.42
CA LYS A 172 -7.56 -24.16 -10.92
C LYS A 172 -6.80 -22.83 -11.06
N LEU A 173 -7.52 -21.71 -11.18
CA LEU A 173 -6.95 -20.42 -11.60
C LEU A 173 -7.10 -19.31 -10.56
N LEU A 174 -8.03 -19.44 -9.60
CA LEU A 174 -8.34 -18.39 -8.65
C LEU A 174 -7.91 -18.81 -7.24
N THR A 175 -7.32 -17.88 -6.51
CA THR A 175 -6.99 -18.03 -5.10
C THR A 175 -7.43 -16.77 -4.39
N CYS A 176 -8.26 -16.93 -3.35
CA CYS A 176 -8.61 -15.84 -2.47
C CYS A 176 -7.50 -15.71 -1.41
N LEU A 177 -7.05 -14.49 -1.15
CA LEU A 177 -6.04 -14.20 -0.14
C LEU A 177 -6.64 -13.29 0.93
N LEU A 178 -6.43 -13.65 2.20
CA LEU A 178 -6.86 -12.86 3.35
C LEU A 178 -5.73 -12.80 4.36
N GLY A 179 -5.34 -11.60 4.78
CA GLY A 179 -4.29 -11.44 5.78
C GLY A 179 -4.00 -9.99 6.12
N PRO A 180 -3.63 -9.68 7.37
CA PRO A 180 -3.21 -8.35 7.76
C PRO A 180 -1.77 -8.08 7.29
N PRO A 181 -1.52 -6.93 6.64
CA PRO A 181 -0.16 -6.40 6.49
C PRO A 181 0.23 -5.57 7.72
N PHE A 182 1.46 -5.78 8.20
CA PHE A 182 2.10 -4.94 9.21
C PHE A 182 3.23 -4.16 8.53
N ASN A 183 3.13 -2.83 8.57
CA ASN A 183 4.09 -1.92 7.96
C ASN A 183 4.75 -1.05 9.01
N VAL A 184 6.07 -0.94 8.95
CA VAL A 184 6.88 -0.06 9.81
C VAL A 184 7.62 0.92 8.92
N CYS A 185 7.39 2.22 9.10
CA CYS A 185 8.07 3.25 8.32
C CYS A 185 9.50 3.45 8.85
N PHE A 186 10.48 3.43 7.95
CA PHE A 186 11.82 3.93 8.22
C PHE A 186 11.91 5.31 7.57
N LEU A 187 11.92 6.36 8.40
CA LEU A 187 12.17 7.71 7.90
C LEU A 187 13.61 7.76 7.40
N THR A 188 13.77 8.02 6.10
CA THR A 188 15.05 8.25 5.41
C THR A 188 15.20 9.71 5.08
#